data_AF-A0A6A6GVX5-F1
#
_entry.id   AF-A0A6A6GVX5-F1
#
_cell.length_a   1.000
_cell.length_b   1.000
_cell.length_c   1.000
_cell.angle_alpha   90.00
_cell.angle_beta   90.00
_cell.angle_gamma   90.00
#
_symmetry.space_group_name_H-M   'P 1'
#
loop_
_entity.id
_entity.type
_entity.pdbx_description
1 polymer ?
#
loop_
_entity_poly.entity_id
_entity_poly.type
_entity_poly.pdbx_seq_one_letter_code
_entity_poly.pdbx_strand_id
1 'polypeptide(L)'
;MESNPNCAICNAPALPECPCESERLTIAVRQAEKRAMDDRLHHIREWVIAHARAQILQSFNTVTSHRKIAHKKYLASLPFYDLYVQYAGHPPLHPRQLQALKTQIHEAELHFKRGIDADWKDSVVKYPEVLNYYYSLVEIRLPNDRSSSVLEPQLGIGKDRRRIRERRPGVGGLAPPVAPAAPPGPGWTYI
;
A
#
# COMPACT_ATOMS: atom_id res chain seq x y z
N MET A 1 -15.67 -17.25 -54.94
CA MET A 1 -14.28 -16.81 -54.69
C MET A 1 -14.33 -15.91 -53.47
N GLU A 2 -13.75 -16.34 -52.36
CA GLU A 2 -13.59 -15.50 -51.17
C GLU A 2 -12.56 -14.41 -51.46
N SER A 3 -13.04 -13.17 -51.63
CA SER A 3 -12.17 -12.01 -51.71
C SER A 3 -11.76 -11.61 -50.30
N ASN A 4 -10.66 -12.17 -49.80
CA ASN A 4 -10.09 -11.71 -48.53
C ASN A 4 -9.70 -10.23 -48.66
N PRO A 5 -10.02 -9.39 -47.66
CA PRO A 5 -9.71 -7.97 -47.70
C PRO A 5 -8.19 -7.75 -47.68
N ASN A 6 -7.75 -6.65 -48.28
CA ASN A 6 -6.39 -6.15 -48.09
C ASN A 6 -6.21 -5.68 -46.64
N CYS A 7 -4.97 -5.68 -46.16
CA CYS A 7 -4.60 -5.17 -44.84
C CYS A 7 -5.09 -3.72 -44.66
N ALA A 8 -5.86 -3.45 -43.60
CA ALA A 8 -6.44 -2.14 -43.31
C ALA A 8 -5.40 -1.05 -42.96
N ILE A 9 -4.14 -1.44 -42.73
CA ILE A 9 -3.05 -0.53 -42.31
C ILE A 9 -2.12 -0.17 -43.47
N CYS A 10 -1.72 -1.15 -44.28
CA CYS A 10 -0.76 -0.97 -45.38
C CYS A 10 -1.32 -1.30 -46.78
N ASN A 11 -2.57 -1.76 -46.85
CA ASN A 11 -3.26 -2.16 -48.09
C ASN A 11 -2.60 -3.33 -48.86
N ALA A 12 -1.73 -4.11 -48.21
CA ALA A 12 -1.16 -5.32 -48.80
C ALA A 12 -2.23 -6.42 -49.00
N PRO A 13 -2.09 -7.29 -50.01
CA PRO A 13 -3.00 -8.43 -50.22
C PRO A 13 -3.07 -9.36 -49.00
N ALA A 14 -4.16 -10.09 -48.85
CA ALA A 14 -4.40 -10.99 -47.72
C ALA A 14 -3.40 -12.15 -47.57
N LEU A 15 -2.70 -12.50 -48.67
CA LEU A 15 -1.70 -13.56 -48.69
C LEU A 15 -0.37 -13.00 -49.23
N PRO A 16 0.75 -13.21 -48.52
CA PRO A 16 0.88 -13.83 -47.19
C PRO A 16 0.26 -12.96 -46.07
N GLU A 17 0.01 -13.57 -44.91
CA GLU A 17 -0.58 -12.87 -43.75
C GLU A 17 0.29 -11.66 -43.34
N CYS A 18 -0.32 -10.47 -43.30
CA CYS A 18 0.36 -9.22 -43.01
C CYS A 18 0.39 -8.96 -41.49
N PRO A 19 1.56 -8.67 -40.88
CA PRO A 19 1.67 -8.50 -39.42
C PRO A 19 1.06 -7.19 -38.89
N CYS A 20 0.77 -6.22 -39.75
CA CYS A 20 0.38 -4.87 -39.30
C CYS A 20 -0.90 -4.85 -38.45
N GLU A 21 -1.89 -5.69 -38.76
CA GLU A 21 -3.17 -5.72 -38.02
C GLU A 21 -3.01 -6.38 -36.64
N SER A 22 -2.23 -7.45 -36.55
CA SER A 22 -1.96 -8.13 -35.27
C SER A 22 -1.08 -7.29 -34.34
N GLU A 23 -0.11 -6.57 -34.89
CA GLU A 23 0.67 -5.58 -34.14
C GLU A 23 -0.20 -4.44 -33.62
N ARG A 24 -1.08 -3.88 -34.46
CA ARG A 24 -2.02 -2.83 -34.05
C ARG A 24 -2.98 -3.32 -32.96
N LEU A 25 -3.50 -4.53 -33.09
CA LEU A 25 -4.35 -5.15 -32.06
C LEU A 25 -3.59 -5.29 -30.74
N THR A 26 -2.34 -5.76 -30.78
CA THR A 26 -1.49 -5.89 -29.59
C THR A 26 -1.28 -4.55 -28.88
N ILE A 27 -1.04 -3.47 -29.64
CA ILE A 27 -0.93 -2.12 -29.08
C ILE A 27 -2.26 -1.68 -28.46
N ALA A 28 -3.37 -1.88 -29.16
CA ALA A 28 -4.69 -1.50 -28.68
C ALA A 28 -5.08 -2.23 -27.39
N VAL A 29 -4.75 -3.52 -27.27
CA VAL A 29 -4.95 -4.32 -26.05
C VAL A 29 -4.17 -3.71 -24.89
N ARG A 30 -2.87 -3.44 -25.06
CA ARG A 30 -2.04 -2.82 -24.00
C ARG A 30 -2.61 -1.48 -23.55
N GLN A 31 -3.08 -0.65 -24.48
CA GLN A 31 -3.70 0.64 -24.16
C GLN A 31 -5.04 0.48 -23.44
N ALA A 32 -5.84 -0.52 -23.79
CA ALA A 32 -7.11 -0.81 -23.14
C ALA A 32 -6.89 -1.37 -21.72
N GLU A 33 -5.96 -2.32 -21.58
CA GLU A 33 -5.56 -2.90 -20.29
C GLU A 33 -5.10 -1.80 -19.32
N LYS A 34 -4.19 -0.94 -19.76
CA LYS A 34 -3.71 0.19 -18.97
C LYS A 34 -4.87 1.05 -18.43
N ARG A 35 -5.78 1.45 -19.31
CA ARG A 35 -6.94 2.29 -18.94
C ARG A 35 -7.94 1.58 -18.02
N ALA A 36 -8.11 0.28 -18.17
CA ALA A 36 -9.11 -0.48 -17.42
C ALA A 36 -8.59 -0.99 -16.07
N MET A 37 -7.28 -1.29 -15.98
CA MET A 37 -6.70 -2.05 -14.88
C MET A 37 -5.72 -1.26 -14.01
N ASP A 38 -5.08 -0.20 -14.49
CA ASP A 38 -4.06 0.53 -13.71
C ASP A 38 -4.61 1.02 -12.37
N ASP A 39 -5.74 1.75 -12.40
CA ASP A 39 -6.37 2.29 -11.18
C ASP A 39 -6.82 1.18 -10.22
N ARG A 40 -7.31 0.05 -10.77
CA ARG A 40 -7.74 -1.11 -9.99
C ARG A 40 -6.57 -1.77 -9.29
N LEU A 41 -5.49 -2.04 -10.03
CA LEU A 41 -4.26 -2.63 -9.50
C LEU A 41 -3.59 -1.71 -8.49
N HIS A 42 -3.66 -0.40 -8.70
CA HIS A 42 -3.19 0.59 -7.74
C HIS A 42 -3.95 0.49 -6.42
N HIS A 43 -5.28 0.53 -6.45
CA HIS A 43 -6.11 0.41 -5.25
C HIS A 43 -5.91 -0.94 -4.52
N ILE A 44 -5.81 -2.04 -5.27
CA ILE A 44 -5.49 -3.35 -4.70
C ILE A 44 -4.13 -3.31 -3.97
N ARG A 45 -3.09 -2.75 -4.61
CA ARG A 45 -1.75 -2.66 -4.02
C ARG A 45 -1.76 -1.84 -2.73
N GLU A 46 -2.42 -0.69 -2.73
CA GLU A 46 -2.53 0.15 -1.54
C GLU A 46 -3.24 -0.58 -0.40
N TRP A 47 -4.36 -1.24 -0.71
CA TRP A 47 -5.10 -2.05 0.26
C TRP A 47 -4.23 -3.16 0.85
N VAL A 48 -3.54 -3.94 0.01
CA VAL A 48 -2.66 -5.02 0.46
C VAL A 48 -1.52 -4.49 1.33
N ILE A 49 -0.87 -3.39 0.92
CA ILE A 49 0.24 -2.79 1.69
C ILE A 49 -0.24 -2.33 3.07
N ALA A 50 -1.40 -1.66 3.14
CA ALA A 50 -1.95 -1.17 4.40
C ALA A 50 -2.20 -2.33 5.38
N HIS A 51 -2.82 -3.41 4.91
CA HIS A 51 -3.16 -4.56 5.75
C HIS A 51 -1.92 -5.37 6.13
N ALA A 52 -1.00 -5.60 5.20
CA ALA A 52 0.25 -6.29 5.50
C ALA A 52 1.07 -5.56 6.56
N ARG A 53 1.20 -4.23 6.44
CA ARG A 53 1.89 -3.41 7.46
C ARG A 53 1.21 -3.51 8.82
N ALA A 54 -0.12 -3.41 8.87
CA ALA A 54 -0.87 -3.52 10.12
C ALA A 54 -0.62 -4.88 10.81
N GLN A 55 -0.67 -5.98 10.04
CA GLN A 55 -0.44 -7.34 10.57
C GLN A 55 0.99 -7.53 11.12
N ILE A 56 2.00 -7.04 10.40
CA ILE A 56 3.40 -7.10 10.85
C ILE A 56 3.59 -6.28 12.13
N LEU A 57 3.05 -5.05 12.17
CA LEU A 57 3.14 -4.20 13.36
C LEU A 57 2.43 -4.81 14.57
N GLN A 58 1.25 -5.39 14.36
CA GLN A 58 0.52 -6.09 15.43
C GLN A 58 1.36 -7.23 16.00
N SER A 59 1.90 -8.09 15.13
CA SER A 59 2.75 -9.22 15.55
C SER A 59 3.99 -8.76 16.31
N PHE A 60 4.68 -7.73 15.80
CA PHE A 60 5.85 -7.14 16.44
C PHE A 60 5.52 -6.55 17.82
N ASN A 61 4.41 -5.82 17.92
CA ASN A 61 3.96 -5.22 19.18
C ASN A 61 3.66 -6.28 20.24
N THR A 62 3.06 -7.41 19.86
CA THR A 62 2.84 -8.54 20.77
C THR A 62 4.15 -9.03 21.36
N VAL A 63 5.13 -9.39 20.52
CA VAL A 63 6.42 -9.93 21.00
C VAL A 63 7.19 -8.89 21.82
N THR A 64 7.23 -7.65 21.34
CA THR A 64 7.89 -6.52 22.02
C THR A 64 7.25 -6.23 23.38
N SER A 65 5.94 -6.36 23.53
CA SER A 65 5.25 -6.15 24.81
C SER A 65 5.73 -7.14 25.88
N HIS A 66 5.87 -8.42 25.53
CA HIS A 66 6.41 -9.43 26.43
C HIS A 66 7.85 -9.11 26.84
N ARG A 67 8.68 -8.69 25.90
CA ARG A 67 10.06 -8.30 26.17
C ARG A 67 10.15 -7.09 27.09
N LYS A 68 9.32 -6.07 26.89
CA LYS A 68 9.24 -4.89 27.77
C LYS A 68 8.91 -5.28 29.20
N ILE A 69 7.94 -6.19 29.39
CA ILE A 69 7.57 -6.69 30.72
C ILE A 69 8.75 -7.45 31.36
N ALA A 70 9.39 -8.34 30.60
CA ALA A 70 10.55 -9.10 31.09
C ALA A 70 11.74 -8.19 31.47
N HIS A 71 12.02 -7.18 30.65
CA HIS A 71 13.08 -6.18 30.91
C HIS A 71 12.80 -5.39 32.18
N LYS A 72 11.57 -4.87 32.33
CA LYS A 72 11.16 -4.16 33.55
C LYS A 72 11.29 -5.03 34.79
N LYS A 73 10.88 -6.30 34.69
CA LYS A 73 11.01 -7.28 35.80
C LYS A 73 12.47 -7.54 36.15
N TYR A 74 13.34 -7.67 35.14
CA TYR A 74 14.77 -7.84 35.35
C TYR A 74 15.39 -6.64 36.05
N LEU A 75 15.13 -5.41 35.57
CA LEU A 75 15.63 -4.21 36.21
C LEU A 75 15.17 -4.10 37.68
N ALA A 76 13.90 -4.37 37.96
CA ALA A 76 13.36 -4.39 39.32
C ALA A 76 14.00 -5.47 40.22
N SER A 77 14.63 -6.50 39.64
CA SER A 77 15.36 -7.52 40.40
C SER A 77 16.81 -7.15 40.71
N LEU A 78 17.34 -6.08 40.10
CA LEU A 78 18.72 -5.65 40.33
C LEU A 78 18.89 -5.08 41.75
N PRO A 79 20.02 -5.37 42.42
CA PRO A 79 20.30 -4.82 43.74
C PRO A 79 20.27 -3.30 43.74
N PHE A 80 19.59 -2.70 44.73
CA PHE A 80 19.48 -1.24 44.90
C PHE A 80 18.80 -0.49 43.76
N TYR A 81 18.12 -1.18 42.84
CA TYR A 81 17.42 -0.52 41.74
C TYR A 81 16.28 0.38 42.20
N ASP A 82 15.51 -0.03 43.21
CA ASP A 82 14.43 0.81 43.77
C ASP A 82 14.96 2.13 44.33
N LEU A 83 16.09 2.09 45.05
CA LEU A 83 16.81 3.28 45.53
C LEU A 83 17.30 4.13 44.36
N TYR A 84 17.85 3.51 43.32
CA TYR A 84 18.31 4.21 42.13
C TYR A 84 17.18 5.00 41.45
N VAL A 85 15.99 4.42 41.33
CA VAL A 85 14.80 5.10 40.77
C VAL A 85 14.30 6.20 41.71
N GLN A 86 14.19 5.91 43.01
CA GLN A 86 13.70 6.86 44.02
C GLN A 86 14.53 8.15 44.08
N TYR A 87 15.86 8.03 43.90
CA TYR A 87 16.80 9.15 43.94
C TYR A 87 17.17 9.67 42.54
N ALA A 88 16.34 9.43 41.52
CA ALA A 88 16.54 9.92 40.15
C ALA A 88 17.95 9.64 39.60
N GLY A 89 18.47 8.44 39.86
CA GLY A 89 19.79 7.97 39.41
C GLY A 89 20.98 8.39 40.29
N HIS A 90 20.73 9.08 41.40
CA HIS A 90 21.75 9.57 42.33
C HIS A 90 21.54 9.06 43.77
N PRO A 91 21.40 7.74 43.98
CA PRO A 91 21.17 7.20 45.32
C PRO A 91 22.41 7.38 46.21
N PRO A 92 22.24 7.52 47.53
CA PRO A 92 23.33 7.64 48.50
C PRO A 92 24.01 6.28 48.72
N LEU A 93 24.63 5.74 47.67
CA LEU A 93 25.37 4.47 47.66
C LEU A 93 26.87 4.72 47.58
N HIS A 94 27.66 3.75 48.05
CA HIS A 94 29.10 3.80 47.87
C HIS A 94 29.45 3.82 46.36
N PRO A 95 30.44 4.63 45.90
CA PRO A 95 30.72 4.80 44.46
C PRO A 95 30.93 3.50 43.68
N ARG A 96 31.58 2.50 44.30
CA ARG A 96 31.78 1.18 43.66
C ARG A 96 30.47 0.43 43.41
N GLN A 97 29.51 0.50 44.35
CA GLN A 97 28.21 -0.16 44.22
C GLN A 97 27.35 0.54 43.17
N LEU A 98 27.38 1.88 43.18
CA LEU A 98 26.68 2.68 42.17
C LEU A 98 27.21 2.40 40.76
N GLN A 99 28.53 2.31 40.59
CA GLN A 99 29.13 1.99 39.29
C GLN A 99 28.72 0.60 38.81
N ALA A 100 28.78 -0.41 39.68
CA ALA A 100 28.36 -1.77 39.33
C ALA A 100 26.89 -1.83 38.90
N LEU A 101 25.99 -1.18 39.63
CA LEU A 101 24.57 -1.09 39.27
C LEU A 101 24.38 -0.38 37.92
N LYS A 102 25.06 0.75 37.69
CA LYS A 102 24.98 1.46 36.41
C LYS A 102 25.44 0.60 35.24
N THR A 103 26.53 -0.16 35.41
CA THR A 103 26.99 -1.12 34.39
C THR A 103 25.93 -2.18 34.11
N GLN A 104 25.34 -2.79 35.14
CA GLN A 104 24.30 -3.81 34.95
C GLN A 104 23.05 -3.26 34.25
N ILE A 105 22.60 -2.05 34.61
CA ILE A 105 21.49 -1.37 33.93
C ILE A 105 21.85 -1.13 32.46
N HIS A 106 23.05 -0.60 32.19
CA HIS A 106 23.48 -0.33 30.82
C HIS A 106 23.55 -1.60 29.96
N GLU A 107 24.12 -2.68 30.48
CA GLU A 107 24.17 -3.98 29.81
C GLU A 107 22.76 -4.52 29.53
N ALA A 108 21.85 -4.39 30.49
CA ALA A 108 20.45 -4.78 30.32
C ALA A 108 19.76 -4.00 29.20
N GLU A 109 19.97 -2.68 29.14
CA GLU A 109 19.41 -1.82 28.08
C GLU A 109 19.97 -2.20 26.71
N LEU A 110 21.26 -2.49 26.60
CA LEU A 110 21.87 -2.95 25.35
C LEU A 110 21.28 -4.29 24.91
N HIS A 111 21.13 -5.24 25.84
CA HIS A 111 20.53 -6.54 25.55
C HIS A 111 19.06 -6.40 25.13
N PHE A 112 18.29 -5.56 25.83
CA PHE A 112 16.91 -5.25 25.50
C PHE A 112 16.80 -4.66 24.09
N LYS A 113 17.61 -3.65 23.76
CA LYS A 113 17.64 -3.04 22.42
C LYS A 113 17.94 -4.05 21.31
N ARG A 114 18.97 -4.89 21.50
CA ARG A 114 19.30 -5.96 20.54
C ARG A 114 18.14 -6.93 20.35
N GLY A 115 17.43 -7.27 21.43
CA GLY A 115 16.24 -8.12 21.37
C GLY A 115 15.11 -7.48 20.56
N ILE A 116 14.85 -6.19 20.75
CA ILE A 116 13.86 -5.44 19.95
C ILE A 116 14.24 -5.42 18.47
N ASP A 117 15.53 -5.20 18.16
CA ASP A 117 16.02 -5.18 16.78
C ASP A 117 15.88 -6.55 16.10
N ALA A 118 16.14 -7.63 16.83
CA ALA A 118 15.92 -9.00 16.36
C ALA A 118 14.43 -9.28 16.10
N ASP A 119 13.55 -8.92 17.05
CA ASP A 119 12.09 -9.10 16.90
C ASP A 119 11.55 -8.33 15.68
N TRP A 120 12.10 -7.13 15.40
CA TRP A 120 11.74 -6.36 14.22
C TRP A 120 12.18 -7.05 12.93
N LYS A 121 13.43 -7.53 12.88
CA LYS A 121 13.94 -8.28 11.73
C LYS A 121 13.09 -9.52 11.43
N ASP A 122 12.75 -10.29 12.46
CA ASP A 122 11.92 -11.49 12.33
C ASP A 122 10.49 -11.16 11.88
N SER A 123 9.99 -9.98 12.24
CA SER A 123 8.68 -9.49 11.78
C SER A 123 8.73 -9.10 10.30
N VAL A 124 9.76 -8.38 9.85
CA VAL A 124 9.91 -7.93 8.46
C VAL A 124 10.11 -9.10 7.49
N VAL A 125 10.81 -10.16 7.89
CA VAL A 125 11.03 -11.35 7.04
C VAL A 125 9.71 -12.03 6.64
N LYS A 126 8.62 -11.81 7.38
CA LYS A 126 7.29 -12.38 7.08
C LYS A 126 6.52 -11.65 5.98
N TYR A 127 7.01 -10.51 5.48
CA TYR A 127 6.30 -9.75 4.44
C TYR A 127 5.87 -10.59 3.22
N PRO A 128 6.71 -11.46 2.62
CA PRO A 128 6.31 -12.23 1.45
C PRO A 128 5.07 -13.10 1.66
N GLU A 129 5.01 -13.83 2.79
CA GLU A 129 3.86 -14.68 3.13
C GLU A 129 2.61 -13.85 3.42
N VAL A 130 2.75 -12.77 4.20
CA VAL A 130 1.63 -11.88 4.55
C VAL A 130 1.08 -11.19 3.31
N LEU A 131 1.94 -10.71 2.41
CA LEU A 131 1.52 -10.12 1.14
C LEU A 131 0.79 -11.16 0.29
N ASN A 132 1.32 -12.39 0.18
CA ASN A 132 0.68 -13.46 -0.56
C ASN A 132 -0.72 -13.79 -0.02
N TYR A 133 -0.86 -13.85 1.30
CA TYR A 133 -2.17 -14.02 1.95
C TYR A 133 -3.15 -12.91 1.55
N TYR A 134 -2.79 -11.63 1.68
CA TYR A 134 -3.71 -10.54 1.33
C TYR A 134 -4.01 -10.46 -0.16
N TYR A 135 -3.04 -10.75 -1.04
CA TYR A 135 -3.33 -10.87 -2.48
C TYR A 135 -4.26 -12.05 -2.79
N SER A 136 -4.19 -13.15 -2.04
CA SER A 136 -5.10 -14.29 -2.22
C SER A 136 -6.57 -13.98 -1.92
N LEU A 137 -6.84 -12.92 -1.15
CA LEU A 137 -8.19 -12.45 -0.84
C LEU A 137 -8.79 -11.57 -1.94
N VAL A 138 -7.99 -11.15 -2.93
CA VAL A 138 -8.43 -10.27 -4.01
C VAL A 138 -9.05 -11.12 -5.12
N GLU A 139 -10.36 -10.95 -5.32
CA GLU A 139 -11.09 -11.63 -6.41
C GLU A 139 -11.32 -10.68 -7.60
N ILE A 140 -10.96 -11.13 -8.80
CA ILE A 140 -11.34 -10.50 -10.07
C ILE A 140 -12.33 -11.43 -10.76
N ARG A 141 -13.55 -10.94 -10.99
CA ARG A 141 -14.61 -11.71 -11.64
C ARG A 141 -14.81 -11.24 -13.07
N LEU A 142 -14.79 -12.19 -14.00
CA LEU A 142 -15.15 -11.98 -15.39
C LEU A 142 -16.67 -12.21 -15.56
N PRO A 143 -17.33 -11.45 -16.44
CA PRO A 143 -18.71 -11.75 -16.81
C PRO A 143 -18.79 -13.11 -17.52
N ASN A 144 -19.96 -13.75 -17.46
CA ASN A 144 -20.23 -14.97 -18.20
C ASN A 144 -20.31 -14.66 -19.71
N ASP A 145 -19.70 -15.50 -20.54
CA ASP A 145 -19.71 -15.38 -22.01
C ASP A 145 -21.13 -15.30 -22.62
N ARG A 146 -22.12 -15.89 -21.93
CA ARG A 146 -23.53 -15.88 -22.36
C ARG A 146 -24.33 -14.69 -21.83
N SER A 147 -23.71 -13.80 -21.06
CA SER A 147 -24.41 -12.62 -20.55
C SER A 147 -24.71 -11.64 -21.70
N SER A 148 -25.87 -10.97 -21.65
CA SER A 148 -26.27 -10.01 -22.68
C SER A 148 -25.25 -8.88 -22.87
N SER A 149 -24.56 -8.46 -21.81
CA SER A 149 -23.49 -7.46 -21.90
C SER A 149 -22.25 -7.92 -22.67
N VAL A 150 -22.02 -9.24 -22.78
CA VAL A 150 -20.93 -9.81 -23.59
C VAL A 150 -21.39 -10.06 -25.02
N LEU A 151 -22.61 -10.60 -25.19
CA LEU A 151 -23.17 -10.95 -26.50
C LEU A 151 -23.54 -9.71 -27.33
N GLU A 152 -24.03 -8.64 -26.70
CA GLU A 152 -24.50 -7.44 -27.37
C GLU A 152 -23.82 -6.19 -26.81
N PRO A 153 -22.51 -6.00 -27.09
CA PRO A 153 -21.77 -4.87 -26.58
C PRO A 153 -22.29 -3.57 -27.20
N GLN A 154 -22.69 -2.63 -26.36
CA GLN A 154 -23.22 -1.32 -26.78
C GLN A 154 -22.07 -0.39 -27.21
N LEU A 155 -21.44 -0.70 -28.35
CA LEU A 155 -20.32 0.07 -28.89
C LEU A 155 -20.84 1.21 -29.78
N GLY A 156 -20.83 2.43 -29.24
CA GLY A 156 -20.63 3.66 -30.03
C GLY A 156 -21.70 4.12 -31.05
N ILE A 157 -22.80 3.41 -31.28
CA ILE A 157 -23.87 3.93 -32.16
C ILE A 157 -24.90 4.72 -31.32
N GLY A 158 -24.65 6.01 -31.12
CA GLY A 158 -25.72 6.99 -30.88
C GLY A 158 -25.86 7.66 -29.50
N LYS A 159 -24.81 8.34 -29.00
CA LYS A 159 -24.97 9.29 -27.86
C LYS A 159 -24.46 10.71 -28.11
N ASP A 160 -24.52 11.18 -29.36
CA ASP A 160 -24.11 12.55 -29.71
C ASP A 160 -25.21 13.42 -30.35
N ARG A 161 -26.47 13.24 -29.93
CA ARG A 161 -27.60 14.07 -30.43
C ARG A 161 -28.29 14.94 -29.37
N ARG A 162 -27.80 15.02 -28.13
CA ARG A 162 -28.43 15.83 -27.06
C ARG A 162 -27.49 16.81 -26.38
N ARG A 163 -26.70 17.59 -27.12
CA ARG A 163 -26.00 18.74 -26.52
C ARG A 163 -25.87 19.98 -27.43
N ILE A 164 -26.88 20.26 -28.26
CA ILE A 164 -27.05 21.62 -28.80
C ILE A 164 -28.55 21.98 -28.77
N ARG A 165 -29.02 22.46 -27.62
CA ARG A 165 -30.16 23.39 -27.57
C ARG A 165 -29.68 24.61 -26.81
N GLU A 166 -29.39 25.65 -27.58
CA GLU A 166 -29.07 27.01 -27.18
C GLU A 166 -29.76 27.44 -25.88
N ARG A 167 -28.93 27.83 -24.90
CA ARG A 167 -29.34 28.78 -23.86
C ARG A 167 -28.79 30.15 -24.24
N ARG A 168 -29.68 31.07 -24.62
CA ARG A 168 -29.42 32.51 -24.71
C ARG A 168 -28.91 33.05 -23.36
N PRO A 169 -28.08 34.12 -23.36
CA PRO A 169 -27.53 34.70 -22.14
C PRO A 169 -28.56 35.62 -21.47
N GLY A 170 -28.83 35.37 -20.19
CA GLY A 170 -29.60 36.25 -19.31
C GLY A 170 -28.66 36.81 -18.23
N VAL A 171 -28.60 38.12 -18.15
CA VAL A 171 -27.74 38.95 -17.31
C VAL A 171 -28.13 38.85 -15.83
N GLY A 172 -27.15 38.79 -14.92
CA GLY A 172 -27.32 39.26 -13.53
C GLY A 172 -26.59 38.46 -12.44
N GLY A 173 -25.71 39.15 -11.69
CA GLY A 173 -25.43 38.84 -10.28
C GLY A 173 -24.02 38.37 -9.93
N LEU A 174 -23.19 39.29 -9.38
CA LEU A 174 -21.89 39.03 -8.76
C LEU A 174 -22.02 38.40 -7.35
N ALA A 175 -21.07 37.49 -6.99
CA ALA A 175 -20.42 37.39 -5.67
C ALA A 175 -19.24 36.35 -5.70
N PRO A 176 -18.23 36.44 -4.81
CA PRO A 176 -16.83 36.04 -5.03
C PRO A 176 -16.45 34.61 -4.50
N PRO A 177 -15.18 34.14 -4.65
CA PRO A 177 -14.84 32.71 -4.63
C PRO A 177 -14.54 32.17 -3.23
N VAL A 178 -14.96 30.92 -2.99
CA VAL A 178 -14.55 30.11 -1.83
C VAL A 178 -13.59 29.03 -2.32
N ALA A 179 -12.34 29.07 -1.85
CA ALA A 179 -11.31 28.09 -2.15
C ALA A 179 -11.56 26.76 -1.41
N PRO A 180 -11.26 25.59 -2.00
CA PRO A 180 -11.27 24.33 -1.27
C PRO A 180 -9.97 24.16 -0.45
N ALA A 181 -10.15 23.78 0.81
CA ALA A 181 -9.07 23.43 1.73
C ALA A 181 -8.32 22.15 1.30
N ALA A 182 -7.00 22.19 1.36
CA ALA A 182 -6.11 21.06 1.13
C ALA A 182 -6.15 20.07 2.31
N PRO A 183 -6.06 18.75 2.08
CA PRO A 183 -5.86 17.78 3.15
C PRO A 183 -4.40 17.79 3.65
N PRO A 184 -4.14 17.65 4.96
CA PRO A 184 -2.78 17.52 5.49
C PRO A 184 -2.19 16.14 5.17
N GLY A 185 -0.97 16.12 4.63
CA GLY A 185 -0.22 14.89 4.35
C GLY A 185 0.30 14.21 5.63
N PRO A 186 0.50 12.88 5.62
CA PRO A 186 1.20 12.20 6.70
C PRO A 186 2.72 12.31 6.49
N GLY A 187 3.36 13.08 7.37
CA GLY A 187 4.81 13.14 7.51
C GLY A 187 5.36 11.83 8.08
N TRP A 188 6.22 11.18 7.32
CA TRP A 188 7.02 10.05 7.78
C TRP A 188 8.29 10.59 8.43
N THR A 189 8.37 10.58 9.75
CA THR A 189 9.66 10.62 10.45
C THR A 189 10.08 9.20 10.78
N TYR A 190 11.17 8.79 10.14
CA TYR A 190 11.99 7.65 10.56
C TYR A 190 12.39 7.83 12.03
N ILE A 191 12.10 6.85 12.87
CA ILE A 191 12.85 6.51 14.08
C ILE A 191 13.05 5.00 14.05
#